data_AF-A0A9W4DQE4-F1
#
_entry.id   AF-A0A9W4DQE4-F1
#
_cell.length_a   1.000
_cell.length_b   1.000
_cell.length_c   1.000
_cell.angle_alpha   90.00
_cell.angle_beta   90.00
_cell.angle_gamma   90.00
#
_symmetry.space_group_name_H-M   'P 1'
#
loop_
_entity.id
_entity.type
_entity.pdbx_description
1 polymer ?
#
loop_
_entity_poly.entity_id
_entity_poly.type
_entity_poly.pdbx_seq_one_letter_code
_entity_poly.pdbx_strand_id
1 'polypeptide(L)'
;SNGAGAILPVYRTTPVPILYRESGLLPPDLELDSKSKFAALRIQRLDSKHPLRQRATWIRAHNPRVSHLAGWVLQIPNTETIDPLIQPLWLKSKTQNKSVMQITHPPINLPSGIPFRDLTVYTDGARSEIA
;
A
#
# COMPACT_ATOMS: atom_id res chain seq x y z
N SER A 1 -10.67 -34.36 -58.68
CA SER A 1 -10.43 -32.90 -58.61
C SER A 1 -10.23 -32.53 -57.14
N ASN A 2 -8.99 -32.63 -56.65
CA ASN A 2 -8.68 -32.30 -55.25
C ASN A 2 -8.36 -30.80 -55.16
N GLY A 3 -9.37 -30.00 -54.83
CA GLY A 3 -9.21 -28.58 -54.53
C GLY A 3 -8.47 -28.42 -53.22
N ALA A 4 -7.17 -28.12 -53.29
CA ALA A 4 -6.38 -27.69 -52.14
C ALA A 4 -6.94 -26.34 -51.65
N GLY A 5 -7.70 -26.36 -50.56
CA GLY A 5 -8.13 -25.15 -49.88
C GLY A 5 -6.92 -24.42 -49.31
N ALA A 6 -6.63 -23.22 -49.84
CA ALA A 6 -5.62 -22.34 -49.29
C ALA A 6 -6.02 -21.91 -47.88
N ILE A 7 -5.29 -22.41 -46.87
CA ILE A 7 -5.44 -21.97 -45.48
C ILE A 7 -4.68 -20.64 -45.39
N LEU A 8 -5.42 -19.52 -45.38
CA LEU A 8 -4.85 -18.20 -45.17
C LEU A 8 -4.14 -18.19 -43.80
N PRO A 9 -2.89 -17.72 -43.69
CA PRO A 9 -2.29 -17.49 -42.38
C PRO A 9 -3.08 -16.36 -41.72
N VAL A 10 -3.98 -16.73 -40.80
CA VAL A 10 -4.54 -15.78 -39.84
C VAL A 10 -3.35 -15.24 -39.07
N TYR A 11 -2.95 -14.00 -39.34
CA TYR A 11 -1.89 -13.32 -38.61
C TYR A 11 -2.26 -13.41 -37.13
N ARG A 12 -1.59 -14.29 -36.39
CA ARG A 12 -1.90 -14.49 -34.97
C ARG A 12 -1.58 -13.16 -34.28
N THR A 13 -2.61 -12.43 -33.88
CA THR A 13 -2.42 -11.27 -33.02
C THR A 13 -1.66 -11.75 -31.79
N THR A 14 -0.58 -11.05 -31.44
CA THR A 14 0.19 -11.35 -30.23
C THR A 14 -0.78 -11.31 -29.04
N PRO A 15 -0.93 -12.40 -28.28
CA PRO A 15 -1.88 -12.43 -27.19
C PRO A 15 -1.48 -11.38 -26.15
N VAL A 16 -2.47 -10.62 -25.68
CA VAL A 16 -2.31 -9.48 -24.77
C VAL A 16 -1.40 -9.77 -23.55
N PRO A 17 -1.45 -10.95 -22.90
CA PRO A 17 -0.54 -11.25 -21.80
C PRO A 17 0.95 -11.25 -22.18
N ILE A 18 1.27 -11.66 -23.41
CA ILE A 18 2.65 -11.61 -23.92
C ILE A 18 3.08 -10.15 -24.09
N LEU A 19 2.20 -9.27 -24.58
CA LEU A 19 2.51 -7.84 -24.72
C LEU A 19 2.85 -7.17 -23.37
N TYR A 20 2.09 -7.45 -22.30
CA TYR A 20 2.41 -6.90 -20.97
C TYR A 20 3.73 -7.44 -20.43
N ARG A 21 4.02 -8.72 -20.66
CA ARG A 21 5.29 -9.33 -20.27
C ARG A 21 6.48 -8.68 -20.99
N GLU A 22 6.39 -8.51 -22.30
CA GLU A 22 7.50 -7.95 -23.11
C GLU A 22 7.67 -6.44 -22.88
N SER A 23 6.58 -5.71 -22.63
CA SER A 23 6.65 -4.26 -22.33
C SER A 23 7.13 -3.96 -20.91
N GLY A 24 7.13 -4.94 -20.00
CA GLY A 24 7.40 -4.74 -18.58
C GLY A 24 6.34 -3.91 -17.86
N LEU A 25 5.21 -3.60 -18.53
CA LEU A 25 4.09 -2.86 -17.97
C LEU A 25 3.14 -3.80 -17.25
N LEU A 26 2.52 -3.29 -16.19
CA LEU A 26 1.44 -4.01 -15.54
C LEU A 26 0.18 -3.94 -16.42
N PRO A 27 -0.66 -4.99 -16.41
CA PRO A 27 -1.99 -4.92 -16.97
C PRO A 27 -2.75 -3.69 -16.44
N PRO A 28 -3.47 -2.94 -17.29
CA PRO A 28 -4.16 -1.70 -16.92
C PRO A 28 -5.10 -1.85 -15.73
N ASP A 29 -5.79 -2.99 -15.63
CA ASP A 29 -6.71 -3.28 -14.53
C ASP A 29 -5.97 -3.31 -13.18
N LEU A 30 -4.80 -3.95 -13.13
CA LEU A 30 -3.96 -4.02 -11.92
C LEU A 30 -3.39 -2.65 -11.56
N GLU A 31 -2.97 -1.86 -12.56
CA GLU A 31 -2.52 -0.50 -12.31
C GLU A 31 -3.64 0.38 -11.76
N LEU A 32 -4.81 0.36 -12.38
CA LEU A 32 -5.95 1.15 -11.96
C LEU A 32 -6.40 0.77 -10.55
N ASP A 33 -6.36 -0.52 -10.24
CA ASP A 33 -6.69 -1.06 -8.92
C ASP A 33 -5.71 -0.55 -7.85
N SER A 34 -4.40 -0.62 -8.14
CA SER A 34 -3.37 -0.10 -7.24
C SER A 34 -3.54 1.41 -6.99
N LYS A 35 -3.75 2.20 -8.06
CA LYS A 35 -3.97 3.65 -8.00
C LYS A 35 -5.24 3.99 -7.20
N SER A 36 -6.32 3.23 -7.42
CA SER A 36 -7.60 3.41 -6.71
C SER A 36 -7.46 3.11 -5.22
N LYS A 37 -6.74 2.04 -4.87
CA LYS A 37 -6.45 1.68 -3.47
C LYS A 37 -5.66 2.77 -2.76
N PHE A 38 -4.58 3.28 -3.37
CA PHE A 38 -3.79 4.37 -2.80
C PHE A 38 -4.60 5.67 -2.68
N ALA A 39 -5.42 5.99 -3.67
CA ALA A 39 -6.29 7.15 -3.62
C ALA A 39 -7.31 7.05 -2.47
N ALA A 40 -7.93 5.89 -2.29
CA ALA A 40 -8.89 5.66 -1.22
C ALA A 40 -8.23 5.77 0.18
N LEU A 41 -7.02 5.23 0.36
CA LEU A 41 -6.23 5.41 1.58
C LEU A 41 -5.89 6.90 1.84
N ARG A 42 -5.54 7.65 0.79
CA ARG A 42 -5.25 9.08 0.90
C ARG A 42 -6.49 9.86 1.32
N ILE A 43 -7.64 9.58 0.71
CA ILE A 43 -8.92 10.22 1.06
C ILE A 43 -9.27 9.96 2.53
N GLN A 44 -8.99 8.76 3.05
CA GLN A 44 -9.22 8.42 4.45
C GLN A 44 -8.28 9.14 5.42
N ARG A 45 -7.13 9.62 4.97
CA ARG A 45 -6.22 10.44 5.79
C ARG A 45 -6.57 11.93 5.77
N LEU A 46 -7.42 12.37 4.84
CA LEU A 46 -7.87 13.76 4.80
C LEU A 46 -8.70 14.09 6.02
N ASP A 47 -8.73 15.36 6.37
CA ASP A 47 -9.58 15.88 7.44
C ASP A 47 -11.05 15.51 7.19
N SER A 48 -11.77 15.29 8.29
CA SER A 48 -13.20 15.03 8.35
C SER A 48 -14.05 16.04 7.56
N LYS A 49 -13.64 17.32 7.53
CA LYS A 49 -14.34 18.40 6.81
C LYS A 49 -14.01 18.44 5.32
N HIS A 50 -13.05 17.66 4.85
CA HIS A 50 -12.65 17.65 3.45
C HIS A 50 -13.79 17.09 2.56
N PRO A 51 -14.13 17.72 1.42
CA PRO A 51 -15.27 17.29 0.59
C PRO A 51 -15.13 15.84 0.08
N LEU A 52 -13.91 15.41 -0.28
CA LEU A 52 -13.67 14.00 -0.66
C LEU A 52 -13.87 13.03 0.50
N ARG A 53 -13.57 13.45 1.74
CA ARG A 53 -13.80 12.63 2.94
C ARG A 53 -15.30 12.52 3.21
N GLN A 54 -16.03 13.62 3.12
CA GLN A 54 -17.51 13.63 3.21
C GLN A 54 -18.16 12.78 2.11
N ARG A 55 -17.63 12.82 0.89
CA ARG A 55 -18.12 11.96 -0.19
C ARG A 55 -17.85 10.48 0.12
N ALA A 56 -16.68 10.15 0.64
CA ALA A 56 -16.35 8.78 1.03
C ALA A 56 -17.24 8.26 2.17
N THR A 57 -17.58 9.09 3.15
CA THR A 57 -18.54 8.72 4.21
C THR A 57 -19.95 8.53 3.65
N TRP A 58 -20.38 9.39 2.72
CA TRP A 58 -21.65 9.20 2.02
C TRP A 58 -21.70 7.89 1.23
N ILE A 59 -20.62 7.55 0.51
CA ILE A 59 -20.48 6.27 -0.20
C ILE A 59 -20.57 5.09 0.78
N ARG A 60 -19.91 5.17 1.94
CA ARG A 60 -20.01 4.11 2.96
C ARG A 60 -21.43 3.95 3.51
N ALA A 61 -22.15 5.05 3.70
CA ALA A 61 -23.53 5.02 4.22
C ALA A 61 -24.53 4.45 3.21
N HIS A 62 -24.39 4.77 1.92
CA HIS A 62 -25.36 4.42 0.88
C HIS A 62 -24.95 3.22 0.02
N ASN A 63 -23.70 2.75 0.15
CA ASN A 63 -23.09 1.66 -0.62
C ASN A 63 -23.29 1.72 -2.16
N PRO A 64 -23.12 2.88 -2.83
CA PRO A 64 -23.19 2.93 -4.28
C PRO A 64 -21.88 2.42 -4.87
N ARG A 65 -21.88 1.21 -5.43
CA ARG A 65 -20.74 0.64 -6.16
C ARG A 65 -20.68 1.16 -7.60
N VAL A 66 -20.51 2.47 -7.74
CA VAL A 66 -20.50 3.16 -9.04
C VAL A 66 -19.12 3.23 -9.69
N SER A 67 -18.04 3.00 -8.94
CA SER A 67 -16.67 3.06 -9.47
C SER A 67 -15.69 2.15 -8.71
N HIS A 68 -14.55 1.83 -9.32
CA HIS A 68 -13.45 1.09 -8.66
C HIS A 68 -12.99 1.77 -7.36
N LEU A 69 -12.87 3.10 -7.37
CA LEU A 69 -12.54 3.87 -6.17
C LEU A 69 -13.60 3.71 -5.08
N ALA A 70 -14.90 3.74 -5.43
CA ALA A 70 -15.97 3.52 -4.45
C ALA A 70 -15.89 2.11 -3.85
N GLY A 71 -15.56 1.10 -4.66
CA GLY A 71 -15.28 -0.26 -4.20
C GLY A 71 -14.16 -0.29 -3.15
N TRP A 72 -13.03 0.36 -3.42
CA TRP A 72 -11.91 0.46 -2.48
C TRP A 72 -12.25 1.24 -1.21
N VAL A 73 -12.98 2.35 -1.34
CA VAL A 73 -13.46 3.13 -0.19
C VAL A 73 -14.29 2.27 0.76
N LEU A 74 -15.06 1.30 0.27
CA LEU A 74 -15.84 0.38 1.10
C LEU A 74 -14.99 -0.72 1.75
N GLN A 75 -14.01 -1.25 1.02
CA GLN A 75 -13.18 -2.37 1.48
C GLN A 75 -12.12 -1.98 2.51
N ILE A 76 -11.60 -0.75 2.44
CA ILE A 76 -10.54 -0.32 3.36
C ILE A 76 -11.11 -0.22 4.79
N PRO A 77 -10.45 -0.83 5.80
CA PRO A 77 -10.90 -0.76 7.18
C PRO A 77 -10.87 0.68 7.69
N ASN A 78 -11.68 0.99 8.70
CA ASN A 78 -11.65 2.32 9.32
C ASN A 78 -10.28 2.52 10.00
N THR A 79 -9.44 3.37 9.44
CA THR A 79 -8.17 3.76 10.04
C THR A 79 -8.40 4.87 11.06
N GLU A 80 -7.70 4.78 12.18
CA GLU A 80 -7.65 5.85 13.17
C GLU A 80 -7.24 7.17 12.50
N THR A 81 -8.10 8.19 12.63
CA THR A 81 -7.81 9.54 12.13
C THR A 81 -7.22 10.32 13.30
N ILE A 82 -5.94 10.66 13.23
CA ILE A 82 -5.27 11.49 14.23
C ILE A 82 -5.29 12.91 13.70
N ASP A 83 -6.01 13.81 14.38
CA ASP A 83 -5.91 15.24 14.11
C ASP A 83 -4.63 15.79 14.77
N PRO A 84 -3.63 16.24 13.99
CA PRO A 84 -2.38 16.74 14.54
C PRO A 84 -2.55 18.05 15.33
N LEU A 85 -3.65 18.78 15.14
CA LEU A 85 -3.92 20.02 15.89
C LEU A 85 -4.45 19.71 17.30
N ILE A 86 -5.25 18.65 17.43
CA ILE A 86 -5.82 18.22 18.72
C ILE A 86 -4.82 17.34 19.46
N GLN A 87 -4.18 16.40 18.77
CA GLN A 87 -3.20 15.48 19.33
C GLN A 87 -1.90 15.48 18.52
N PRO A 88 -1.08 16.54 18.66
CA PRO A 88 0.19 16.61 17.97
C PRO A 88 1.11 15.47 18.37
N LEU A 89 1.71 14.80 17.39
CA LEU A 89 2.61 13.67 17.65
C LEU A 89 3.83 14.08 18.51
N TRP A 90 4.27 15.34 18.44
CA TRP A 90 5.37 15.87 19.24
C TRP A 90 4.98 16.13 20.71
N LEU A 91 3.69 16.12 21.05
CA LEU A 91 3.23 16.21 22.44
C LEU A 91 3.26 14.86 23.16
N LYS A 92 3.36 13.74 22.40
CA LYS A 92 3.57 12.43 22.99
C LYS A 92 4.97 12.42 23.61
N SER A 93 5.05 12.54 24.93
CA SER A 93 6.24 12.08 25.64
C SER A 93 6.34 10.58 25.39
N LYS A 94 7.12 10.20 24.38
CA LYS A 94 7.57 8.82 24.28
C LYS A 94 8.31 8.57 25.58
N THR A 95 7.73 7.78 26.48
CA THR A 95 8.54 7.11 27.50
C THR A 95 9.52 6.30 26.68
N GLN A 96 10.77 6.78 26.59
CA GLN A 96 11.81 6.28 25.70
C GLN A 96 11.84 4.74 25.69
N ASN A 97 11.62 4.15 26.88
CA ASN A 97 11.49 2.73 27.15
C ASN A 97 10.43 1.99 26.30
N LYS A 98 9.22 2.53 26.07
CA LYS A 98 8.17 1.86 25.27
C LYS A 98 8.44 1.91 23.77
N SER A 99 9.01 3.02 23.28
CA SER A 99 9.37 3.15 21.85
C SER A 99 10.62 2.36 21.51
N VAL A 100 11.58 2.26 22.45
CA VAL A 100 12.74 1.38 22.32
C VAL A 100 12.26 -0.06 22.26
N MET A 101 11.42 -0.52 23.20
CA MET A 101 10.85 -1.88 23.18
C MET A 101 10.19 -2.22 21.83
N GLN A 102 9.37 -1.33 21.25
CA GLN A 102 8.73 -1.59 19.94
C GLN A 102 9.70 -1.71 18.76
N ILE A 103 10.85 -1.04 18.80
CA ILE A 103 11.87 -1.07 17.74
C ILE A 103 12.86 -2.22 17.98
N THR A 104 13.17 -2.52 19.24
CA THR A 104 14.09 -3.59 19.64
C THR A 104 13.43 -4.97 19.69
N HIS A 105 12.10 -5.06 19.65
CA HIS A 105 11.38 -6.32 19.46
C HIS A 105 10.99 -6.46 17.99
N PRO A 106 11.80 -7.12 17.14
CA PRO A 106 11.27 -7.62 15.90
C PRO A 106 10.20 -8.69 16.23
N PRO A 107 9.06 -8.78 15.51
CA PRO A 107 8.21 -9.97 15.53
C PRO A 107 8.89 -11.07 14.69
N ILE A 108 10.14 -11.36 14.98
CA ILE A 108 10.93 -12.40 14.36
C ILE A 108 11.41 -13.25 15.52
N ASN A 109 10.88 -14.46 15.63
CA ASN A 109 11.56 -15.51 16.38
C ASN A 109 12.91 -15.71 15.69
N LEU A 110 13.97 -15.04 16.17
CA LEU A 110 15.31 -15.28 15.66
C LEU A 110 15.58 -16.78 15.80
N PRO A 111 16.14 -17.45 14.78
CA PRO A 111 16.58 -18.83 14.92
C PRO A 111 17.53 -18.94 16.11
N SER A 112 17.37 -19.98 16.93
CA SER A 112 18.14 -20.15 18.18
C SER A 112 19.64 -20.15 17.88
N GLY A 113 20.39 -19.24 18.50
CA GLY A 113 21.85 -19.19 18.40
C GLY A 113 22.46 -17.82 18.17
N ILE A 114 21.66 -16.77 17.89
CA ILE A 114 22.16 -15.40 17.74
C ILE A 114 22.05 -14.67 19.09
N PRO A 115 23.16 -14.34 19.78
CA PRO A 115 23.10 -13.61 21.04
C PRO A 115 22.71 -12.15 20.80
N PHE A 116 21.82 -11.63 21.66
CA PHE A 116 21.30 -10.25 21.60
C PHE A 116 22.38 -9.16 21.62
N ARG A 117 23.61 -9.49 22.04
CA ARG A 117 24.73 -8.56 22.18
C ARG A 117 25.44 -8.21 20.86
N ASP A 118 25.20 -8.97 19.78
CA ASP A 118 25.87 -8.75 18.49
C ASP A 118 25.08 -7.86 17.52
N LEU A 119 23.90 -7.40 17.93
CA LEU A 119 23.08 -6.47 17.14
C LEU A 119 23.57 -5.03 17.33
N THR A 120 24.51 -4.59 16.49
CA THR A 120 24.81 -3.16 16.33
C THR A 120 23.70 -2.49 15.53
N VAL A 121 22.78 -1.81 16.21
CA VAL A 121 21.75 -0.98 15.57
C VAL A 121 22.36 0.38 15.25
N TYR A 122 22.63 0.64 13.98
CA TYR A 122 23.08 1.96 13.52
C TYR A 122 21.87 2.90 13.47
N THR A 123 21.70 3.72 14.50
CA THR A 123 20.84 4.90 14.41
C THR A 123 21.59 5.96 13.63
N ASP A 124 20.96 6.43 12.56
CA ASP A 124 21.36 7.55 11.71
C ASP A 124 22.12 8.68 12.43
N GLY A 125 23.45 8.67 12.27
CA GLY A 125 24.27 9.88 12.14
C GLY A 125 24.81 10.56 13.42
N ALA A 126 24.68 10.01 14.62
CA ALA A 126 25.33 10.59 15.80
C ALA A 126 26.76 10.03 15.99
N ARG A 127 27.75 10.92 15.93
CA ARG A 127 29.18 10.65 16.10
C ARG A 127 29.42 9.98 17.46
N SER A 128 29.98 8.77 17.44
CA SER A 128 30.42 8.07 18.66
C SER A 128 31.60 8.83 19.28
N GLU A 129 31.41 9.42 20.46
CA GLU A 129 32.53 9.75 21.34
C GLU A 129 32.78 8.55 22.25
N ILE A 130 34.02 8.06 22.18
CA ILE A 130 34.56 6.94 22.95
C ILE A 130 35.05 7.52 24.28
N ALA A 131 34.71 6.85 25.39
CA ALA A 131 35.46 6.91 26.65
C ALA A 131 35.80 5.48 27.06
#